data_AF-A0AAE1TD96-F1
#
_entry.id   AF-A0AAE1TD96-F1
#
_cell.length_a   1.000
_cell.length_b   1.000
_cell.length_c   1.000
_cell.angle_alpha   90.00
_cell.angle_beta   90.00
_cell.angle_gamma   90.00
#
_symmetry.space_group_name_H-M   'P 1'
#
loop_
_entity.id
_entity.type
_entity.pdbx_description
1 polymer ?
#
loop_
_entity_poly.entity_id
_entity_poly.type
_entity_poly.pdbx_seq_one_letter_code
_entity_poly.pdbx_strand_id
1 'polypeptide(L)'
;MSLFLLFRIIFTISITSYTPDDNFLVSCGGSENFSTIDGRKWTGDKDPRTFSSVELSDGSKSSVRDNSLINSVPYNNARLSRSKFSYLFHVKTDGQKFIRLYFYPANYGHNFIHSDSVFSVSVGSHTLLNFSYR
;
A
#
# COMPACT_ATOMS: atom_id res chain seq x y z
N MET A 1 -50.69 -26.47 20.10
CA MET A 1 -50.00 -26.18 18.81
C MET A 1 -49.46 -24.76 18.85
N SER A 2 -48.73 -24.37 19.90
CA SER A 2 -47.35 -24.79 20.23
C SER A 2 -46.35 -24.46 19.11
N LEU A 3 -45.42 -23.58 19.48
CA LEU A 3 -44.03 -23.54 18.99
C LEU A 3 -43.70 -22.87 17.66
N PHE A 4 -44.67 -22.41 16.85
CA PHE A 4 -44.34 -21.74 15.58
C PHE A 4 -43.99 -20.24 15.69
N LEU A 5 -44.16 -19.62 16.86
CA LEU A 5 -44.04 -18.16 17.03
C LEU A 5 -42.72 -17.66 17.66
N LEU A 6 -41.78 -18.55 18.01
CA LEU A 6 -40.55 -18.15 18.72
C LEU A 6 -39.23 -18.52 18.00
N PHE A 7 -39.26 -19.15 16.82
CA PHE A 7 -38.05 -19.61 16.12
C PHE A 7 -37.76 -18.88 14.79
N ARG A 8 -38.19 -17.63 14.67
CA ARG A 8 -37.72 -16.71 13.61
C ARG A 8 -37.11 -15.48 14.26
N ILE A 9 -36.10 -15.72 15.13
CA ILE A 9 -35.06 -14.70 15.33
C ILE A 9 -34.31 -14.64 14.01
N ILE A 10 -34.86 -13.88 13.06
CA ILE A 10 -34.14 -13.46 11.86
C ILE A 10 -33.09 -12.50 12.40
N PHE A 11 -31.90 -13.03 12.67
CA PHE A 11 -30.72 -12.25 12.95
C PHE A 11 -30.39 -11.52 11.64
N THR A 12 -31.03 -10.37 11.40
CA THR A 12 -30.59 -9.43 10.37
C THR A 12 -29.24 -8.92 10.83
N ILE A 13 -28.17 -9.61 10.44
CA ILE A 13 -26.83 -9.06 10.47
C ILE A 13 -26.87 -7.92 9.46
N SER A 14 -27.11 -6.70 9.94
CA SER A 14 -26.84 -5.51 9.15
C SER A 14 -25.33 -5.46 8.96
N ILE A 15 -24.88 -5.99 7.83
CA ILE A 15 -23.48 -5.88 7.41
C ILE A 15 -23.32 -4.42 6.98
N THR A 16 -23.08 -3.52 7.94
CA THR A 16 -22.72 -2.15 7.60
C THR A 16 -21.30 -2.22 7.04
N SER A 17 -21.10 -1.77 5.81
CA SER A 17 -19.74 -1.59 5.29
C SER A 17 -19.05 -0.53 6.15
N TYR A 18 -17.85 -0.85 6.64
CA TYR A 18 -17.03 0.12 7.35
C TYR A 18 -16.36 1.05 6.33
N THR A 19 -16.60 2.35 6.46
CA THR A 19 -15.91 3.39 5.67
C THR A 19 -14.87 4.04 6.57
N PRO A 20 -13.56 3.81 6.36
CA PRO A 20 -12.52 4.43 7.17
C PRO A 20 -12.41 5.94 6.89
N ASP A 21 -12.25 6.74 7.95
CA ASP A 21 -11.96 8.18 7.86
C ASP A 21 -10.59 8.46 7.24
N ASP A 22 -9.62 7.60 7.55
CA ASP A 22 -8.27 7.61 7.02
C ASP A 22 -8.09 6.45 6.02
N ASN A 23 -8.13 6.76 4.72
CA ASN A 23 -7.95 5.78 3.65
C ASN A 23 -6.93 6.25 2.62
N PHE A 24 -5.70 5.75 2.73
CA PHE A 24 -4.59 6.10 1.85
C PHE A 24 -4.26 4.91 0.95
N LEU A 25 -4.42 5.11 -0.36
CA LEU A 25 -4.04 4.13 -1.38
C LEU A 25 -2.96 4.74 -2.26
N VAL A 26 -1.73 4.26 -2.10
CA VAL A 26 -0.55 4.84 -2.75
C VAL A 26 -0.05 3.92 -3.86
N SER A 27 0.04 4.46 -5.08
CA SER A 27 0.72 3.80 -6.20
C SER A 27 2.17 4.26 -6.23
N CYS A 28 3.08 3.44 -5.70
CA CYS A 28 4.50 3.76 -5.60
C CYS A 28 5.11 3.94 -7.01
N GLY A 29 5.80 5.06 -7.25
CA GLY A 29 6.32 5.44 -8.56
C GLY A 29 5.27 5.95 -9.55
N GLY A 30 3.98 5.98 -9.21
CA GLY A 30 2.94 6.58 -10.06
C GLY A 30 3.02 8.11 -10.07
N SER A 31 2.73 8.72 -11.23
CA SER A 31 2.61 10.18 -11.36
C SER A 31 1.18 10.69 -11.27
N GLU A 32 0.19 9.84 -11.54
CA GLU A 32 -1.22 10.23 -11.67
C GLU A 32 -2.12 9.44 -10.72
N ASN A 33 -3.31 9.97 -10.49
CA ASN A 33 -4.37 9.29 -9.76
C ASN A 33 -5.08 8.28 -10.67
N PHE A 34 -5.37 7.10 -10.15
CA PHE A 34 -6.01 6.02 -10.91
C PHE A 34 -7.18 5.42 -10.14
N SER A 35 -8.30 5.17 -10.82
CA SER A 35 -9.45 4.46 -10.25
C SER A 35 -9.51 3.05 -10.79
N THR A 36 -9.47 2.05 -9.93
CA THR A 36 -9.63 0.63 -10.31
C THR A 36 -11.10 0.27 -10.48
N ILE A 37 -11.37 -0.84 -11.17
CA ILE A 37 -12.73 -1.33 -11.46
C ILE A 37 -13.55 -1.65 -10.19
N ASP A 38 -12.87 -1.97 -9.10
CA ASP A 38 -13.46 -2.21 -7.79
C ASP A 38 -13.74 -0.90 -7.00
N GLY A 39 -13.60 0.26 -7.63
CA GLY A 39 -13.94 1.56 -7.07
C GLY A 39 -12.86 2.20 -6.19
N ARG A 40 -11.70 1.55 -6.01
CA ARG A 40 -10.58 2.12 -5.23
C ARG A 40 -9.87 3.22 -6.03
N LYS A 41 -9.51 4.31 -5.34
CA LYS A 41 -8.75 5.43 -5.92
C LYS A 41 -7.34 5.43 -5.39
N TRP A 42 -6.38 5.17 -6.26
CA TRP A 42 -4.95 5.16 -5.99
C TRP A 42 -4.34 6.51 -6.36
N THR A 43 -3.45 7.02 -5.51
CA THR A 43 -2.72 8.26 -5.74
C THR A 43 -1.25 7.96 -6.01
N GLY A 44 -0.72 8.54 -7.08
CA GLY A 44 0.70 8.47 -7.41
C GLY A 44 1.56 9.14 -6.35
N ASP A 45 2.71 8.54 -6.03
CA ASP A 45 3.54 8.99 -4.91
C ASP A 45 4.43 10.20 -5.16
N LYS A 46 4.28 10.81 -6.33
CA LYS A 46 4.87 12.09 -6.66
C LYS A 46 4.04 13.27 -6.14
N ASP A 47 2.77 13.05 -5.75
CA ASP A 47 1.90 14.12 -5.24
C ASP A 47 2.22 14.43 -3.76
N PRO A 48 2.89 15.57 -3.45
CA PRO A 48 3.26 15.91 -2.09
C PRO A 48 2.06 16.28 -1.20
N ARG A 49 0.87 16.50 -1.78
CA ARG A 49 -0.33 16.97 -1.06
C ARG A 49 -0.94 15.88 -0.18
N THR A 50 -0.80 14.62 -0.56
CA THR A 50 -1.46 13.51 0.14
C THR A 50 -0.49 12.80 1.08
N PHE A 51 0.78 12.70 0.71
CA PHE A 51 1.83 12.12 1.52
C PHE A 51 3.19 12.61 1.01
N SER A 52 4.19 12.65 1.88
CA SER A 52 5.52 13.12 1.52
C SER A 52 6.50 11.96 1.53
N SER A 53 7.17 11.74 0.39
CA SER A 53 8.33 10.85 0.32
C SER A 53 9.57 11.63 0.77
N VAL A 54 10.14 11.24 1.91
CA VAL A 54 11.38 11.82 2.44
C VAL A 54 12.53 10.87 2.09
N GLU A 55 13.43 11.35 1.23
CA GLU A 55 14.72 10.71 1.00
C GLU A 55 15.67 11.20 2.09
N LEU A 56 16.09 10.30 2.98
CA LEU A 56 17.10 10.62 3.99
C LEU A 56 18.45 10.61 3.27
N SER A 57 18.99 11.80 3.01
CA SER A 57 20.19 12.02 2.20
C SER A 57 21.47 11.49 2.85
N ASP A 58 22.12 10.53 2.16
CA ASP A 58 23.57 10.53 1.84
C ASP A 58 23.92 9.53 0.69
N GLY A 59 22.95 9.18 -0.17
CA GLY A 59 23.11 8.11 -1.18
C GLY A 59 22.24 8.27 -2.43
N SER A 60 22.23 7.26 -3.32
CA SER A 60 21.40 7.22 -4.53
C SER A 60 19.93 7.51 -4.19
N LYS A 61 19.33 8.46 -4.92
CA LYS A 61 17.89 8.75 -4.84
C LYS A 61 17.07 7.51 -5.18
N SER A 62 15.84 7.47 -4.68
CA SER A 62 14.88 6.47 -5.09
C SER A 62 14.56 6.65 -6.57
N SER A 63 14.45 5.56 -7.31
CA SER A 63 14.10 5.55 -8.73
C SER A 63 12.68 5.02 -8.93
N VAL A 64 11.95 5.70 -9.81
CA VAL A 64 10.67 5.22 -10.34
C VAL A 64 10.96 4.29 -11.52
N ARG A 65 10.33 3.12 -11.53
CA ARG A 65 10.43 2.17 -12.62
C ARG A 65 9.06 1.62 -12.99
N ASP A 66 8.76 1.70 -14.28
CA ASP A 66 7.60 1.03 -14.86
C ASP A 66 7.88 -0.47 -14.94
N ASN A 67 6.84 -1.24 -14.70
CA ASN A 67 6.82 -2.66 -14.85
C ASN A 67 6.14 -3.00 -16.18
N SER A 68 6.95 -3.17 -17.23
CA SER A 68 6.46 -3.43 -18.58
C SER A 68 5.61 -4.70 -18.71
N LEU A 69 5.67 -5.61 -17.74
CA LEU A 69 4.95 -6.89 -17.77
C LEU A 69 3.52 -6.80 -17.24
N ILE A 70 3.17 -5.77 -16.46
CA ILE A 70 1.84 -5.65 -15.85
C ILE A 70 1.30 -4.23 -15.97
N ASN A 71 0.12 -4.08 -16.55
CA ASN A 71 -0.57 -2.80 -16.64
C ASN A 71 -1.76 -2.74 -15.66
N SER A 72 -1.51 -3.10 -14.40
CA SER A 72 -2.52 -3.12 -13.34
C SER A 72 -2.03 -2.36 -12.13
N VAL A 73 -2.69 -1.26 -11.78
CA VAL A 73 -2.41 -0.47 -10.57
C VAL A 73 -2.80 -1.30 -9.34
N PRO A 74 -1.94 -1.39 -8.30
CA PRO A 74 -0.71 -0.60 -8.07
C PRO A 74 0.61 -1.25 -8.50
N TYR A 75 0.58 -2.33 -9.29
CA TYR A 75 1.76 -3.13 -9.63
C TYR A 75 2.48 -2.71 -10.92
N ASN A 76 1.86 -1.82 -11.69
CA ASN A 76 2.39 -1.31 -12.95
C ASN A 76 3.64 -0.44 -12.75
N ASN A 77 3.83 0.16 -11.57
CA ASN A 77 4.99 0.96 -11.23
C ASN A 77 5.57 0.55 -9.87
N ALA A 78 6.83 0.89 -9.62
CA ALA A 78 7.45 0.76 -8.31
C ALA A 78 8.36 1.96 -7.98
N ARG A 79 8.42 2.31 -6.70
CA ARG A 79 9.50 3.13 -6.14
C ARG A 79 10.54 2.22 -5.51
N LEU A 80 11.78 2.35 -5.98
CA LEU A 80 12.91 1.50 -5.59
C LEU A 80 14.02 2.37 -5.07
N SER A 81 14.78 1.89 -4.10
CA SER A 81 15.91 2.65 -3.55
C SER A 81 16.99 1.71 -3.05
N ARG A 82 18.24 2.14 -3.21
CA ARG A 82 19.40 1.52 -2.55
C ARG A 82 19.71 2.16 -1.19
N SER A 83 19.04 3.27 -0.89
CA SER A 83 19.17 4.03 0.35
C SER A 83 17.86 3.99 1.12
N LYS A 84 17.91 4.21 2.43
CA LYS A 84 16.70 4.33 3.25
C LYS A 84 15.85 5.52 2.77
N PHE A 85 14.55 5.29 2.63
CA PHE A 85 13.56 6.35 2.38
C PHE A 85 12.34 6.13 3.26
N SER A 86 11.47 7.13 3.37
CA SER A 86 10.31 7.07 4.26
C SER A 86 9.11 7.76 3.64
N TYR A 87 7.92 7.26 3.96
CA TYR A 87 6.65 7.93 3.68
C TYR A 87 6.09 8.53 4.96
N LEU A 88 5.60 9.77 4.85
CA LEU A 88 4.86 10.44 5.91
C LEU A 88 3.37 10.51 5.53
N PHE A 89 2.51 9.96 6.38
CA PHE A 89 1.06 10.00 6.25
C PHE A 89 0.45 10.89 7.33
N HIS A 90 -0.34 11.89 6.92
CA HIS A 90 -1.06 12.76 7.84
C HIS A 90 -2.42 12.12 8.18
N VAL A 91 -2.43 11.24 9.18
CA VAL A 91 -3.67 10.60 9.68
C VAL A 91 -4.49 11.60 10.49
N LYS A 92 -5.81 11.57 10.34
CA LYS A 92 -6.75 12.46 11.03
C LYS A 92 -7.29 11.87 12.33
N THR A 93 -7.34 10.54 12.42
CA THR A 93 -7.96 9.83 13.53
C THR A 93 -6.92 9.06 14.34
N ASP A 94 -7.11 9.02 15.65
CA ASP A 94 -6.33 8.15 16.53
C ASP A 94 -6.76 6.69 16.41
N GLY A 95 -5.99 5.79 17.01
CA GLY A 95 -6.32 4.36 17.09
C GLY A 95 -5.69 3.49 16.00
N GLN A 96 -6.07 2.21 16.00
CA GLN A 96 -5.46 1.20 15.14
C GLN A 96 -5.68 1.48 13.65
N LYS A 97 -4.67 1.21 12.84
CA LYS A 97 -4.70 1.39 11.39
C LYS A 97 -4.26 0.11 10.70
N PHE A 98 -4.84 -0.17 9.53
CA PHE A 98 -4.39 -1.25 8.67
C PHE A 98 -3.29 -0.76 7.75
N ILE A 99 -2.15 -1.48 7.73
CA ILE A 99 -1.07 -1.25 6.78
C ILE A 99 -1.01 -2.45 5.86
N ARG A 100 -1.14 -2.21 4.55
CA ARG A 100 -0.99 -3.24 3.52
C ARG A 100 0.09 -2.81 2.54
N LEU A 101 1.13 -3.63 2.46
CA LEU A 101 2.27 -3.43 1.55
C LEU A 101 2.04 -4.26 0.28
N TYR A 102 2.23 -3.65 -0.88
CA TYR A 102 2.04 -4.28 -2.18
C TYR A 102 3.40 -4.45 -2.86
N PHE A 103 3.78 -5.71 -3.13
CA PHE A 103 5.03 -6.05 -3.80
C PHE A 103 4.74 -6.84 -5.07
N TYR A 104 5.47 -6.57 -6.14
CA TYR A 104 5.48 -7.38 -7.34
C TYR A 104 6.93 -7.82 -7.64
N PRO A 105 7.24 -9.13 -7.63
CA PRO A 105 8.59 -9.60 -7.84
C PRO A 105 8.95 -9.56 -9.33
N ALA A 106 9.66 -8.52 -9.75
CA ALA A 106 10.17 -8.39 -11.12
C ALA A 106 11.50 -7.64 -11.18
N ASN A 107 12.22 -7.81 -12.29
CA ASN A 107 13.42 -7.02 -12.56
C ASN A 107 13.01 -5.63 -13.04
N TYR A 108 13.47 -4.60 -12.34
CA TYR A 108 13.17 -3.21 -12.65
C TYR A 108 14.40 -2.54 -13.29
N GLY A 109 14.55 -2.79 -14.59
CA GLY A 109 15.76 -2.42 -15.34
C GLY A 109 16.99 -3.24 -14.92
N HIS A 110 18.17 -2.86 -15.43
CA HIS A 110 19.41 -3.60 -15.18
C HIS A 110 19.97 -3.40 -13.76
N ASN A 111 19.52 -2.35 -13.05
CA ASN A 111 20.06 -1.97 -11.74
C ASN A 111 19.22 -2.45 -10.56
N PHE A 112 18.08 -3.10 -10.78
CA PHE A 112 17.24 -3.62 -9.69
C PHE A 112 16.76 -5.01 -10.06
N ILE A 113 17.62 -5.99 -9.79
CA ILE A 113 17.34 -7.41 -10.00
C ILE A 113 16.57 -7.90 -8.78
N HIS A 114 15.42 -8.53 -8.99
CA HIS A 114 14.56 -8.97 -7.89
C HIS A 114 15.22 -10.04 -7.01
N SER A 115 16.11 -10.86 -7.58
CA SER A 115 16.84 -11.88 -6.81
C SER A 115 17.79 -11.32 -5.77
N ASP A 116 18.18 -10.06 -5.91
CA ASP A 116 19.16 -9.41 -5.04
C ASP A 116 18.47 -8.58 -3.95
N SER A 117 17.14 -8.66 -3.85
CA SER A 117 16.37 -7.78 -2.98
C SER A 117 16.44 -8.22 -1.51
N VAL A 118 17.06 -7.35 -0.71
CA VAL A 118 17.16 -7.48 0.74
C VAL A 118 16.80 -6.13 1.36
N PHE A 119 15.74 -6.09 2.17
CA PHE A 119 15.28 -4.85 2.79
C PHE A 119 14.39 -5.11 4.01
N SER A 120 14.22 -4.09 4.83
CA SER A 120 13.28 -4.09 5.94
C SER A 120 12.31 -2.91 5.84
N VAL A 121 11.08 -3.10 6.31
CA VAL A 121 10.07 -2.05 6.45
C VAL A 121 9.76 -1.86 7.92
N SER A 122 9.75 -0.61 8.38
CA SER A 122 9.47 -0.25 9.77
C SER A 122 8.53 0.94 9.86
N VAL A 123 7.73 1.00 10.93
CA VAL A 123 6.89 2.14 11.31
C VAL A 123 7.16 2.45 12.78
N GLY A 124 7.61 3.67 13.05
CA GLY A 124 8.07 4.05 14.39
C GLY A 124 9.18 3.12 14.87
N SER A 125 9.00 2.51 16.04
CA SER A 125 9.91 1.53 16.65
C SER A 125 9.65 0.08 16.23
N HIS A 126 8.65 -0.17 15.37
CA HIS A 126 8.24 -1.53 15.00
C HIS A 126 8.72 -1.91 13.60
N THR A 127 9.28 -3.11 13.46
CA THR A 127 9.57 -3.72 12.16
C THR A 127 8.34 -4.47 11.66
N LEU A 128 7.84 -4.10 10.48
CA LEU A 128 6.71 -4.76 9.82
C LEU A 128 7.15 -5.92 8.94
N LEU A 129 8.32 -5.81 8.30
CA LEU A 129 8.85 -6.80 7.37
C LEU A 129 10.38 -6.80 7.43
N ASN A 130 10.97 -7.98 7.40
CA ASN A 130 12.38 -8.20 7.09
C ASN A 130 12.43 -9.22 5.95
N PHE A 131 12.85 -8.79 4.77
CA PHE A 131 12.77 -9.55 3.53
C PHE A 131 14.17 -9.79 2.94
N SER A 132 14.38 -11.01 2.47
CA SER A 132 15.50 -11.41 1.62
C SER A 132 14.96 -12.38 0.59
N TYR A 133 15.19 -12.10 -0.69
CA TYR A 133 15.02 -13.09 -1.75
C TYR A 133 16.11 -14.16 -1.57
N ARG A 134 15.73 -15.44 -1.55
CA ARG A 134 16.66 -16.59 -1.43
C ARG A 134 16.73 -17.33 -2.74
#